data_AF-A0A942RAD6-F1
#
_entry.id   AF-A0A942RAD6-F1
#
_cell.length_a   1.000
_cell.length_b   1.000
_cell.length_c   1.000
_cell.angle_alpha   90.00
_cell.angle_beta   90.00
_cell.angle_gamma   90.00
#
_symmetry.space_group_name_H-M   'P 1'
#
loop_
_entity.id
_entity.type
_entity.pdbx_description
1 polymer ?
#
loop_
_entity_poly.entity_id
_entity_poly.type
_entity_poly.pdbx_seq_one_letter_code
_entity_poly.pdbx_strand_id
1 'polypeptide(L)'
;MKRFRILVFICAVLLIGSSAFATQQLLPPRTAEPAAETAGTSGEVDFIDKHGIINAENENEEDKSLPLTAIESETIQPDENAAALPLPADENDKPEAAAGTAAAVAKTSAQPGPVVTNAVAAAGPPAPAASKAEAAAPEKKAPASPYSLKSPRNYTFVTKITVKNSGTANSGGIRLQIPLMAASSLYQVQKDESFSISPSEIQNQQGARIGVFVIDDLAPGAETVLELRYNITTSVIEFFSRYLPVASDSLPAVYMEPSKGVESDSQAIINLSSKLTQGMGTDWEMAEAITAWVAKNIIYDAAASNRNSGALQALQAGRGVCEDYAALSAALARAAGIPARIVYGYTDRGSRWPGEGAFNLSGFRHAWVEYYLQGRGWVPAEPTRSNSRLYFGTLPHNRYIAQNYNDISLKVNYKGGKLAVSWTDSLE
;
A
#
# COMPACT_ATOMS: atom_id res chain seq x y z
N MET A 1 -22.32 -2.22 -52.89
CA MET A 1 -22.06 -3.16 -54.00
C MET A 1 -20.62 -3.62 -53.93
N LYS A 2 -20.41 -4.89 -54.26
CA LYS A 2 -19.21 -5.72 -54.07
C LYS A 2 -17.98 -5.21 -54.85
N ARG A 3 -16.77 -5.46 -54.35
CA ARG A 3 -15.80 -6.40 -54.97
C ARG A 3 -14.56 -6.63 -54.10
N PHE A 4 -14.45 -7.88 -53.64
CA PHE A 4 -13.30 -8.60 -53.08
C PHE A 4 -12.15 -8.71 -54.11
N ARG A 5 -10.89 -8.71 -53.63
CA ARG A 5 -9.81 -9.54 -54.19
C ARG A 5 -8.86 -10.02 -53.09
N ILE A 6 -8.74 -11.34 -53.03
CA ILE A 6 -7.89 -12.19 -52.18
C ILE A 6 -6.51 -12.30 -52.86
N LEU A 7 -5.42 -12.30 -52.08
CA LEU A 7 -4.09 -12.69 -52.53
C LEU A 7 -3.63 -13.92 -51.74
N VAL A 8 -3.42 -15.02 -52.47
CA VAL A 8 -2.88 -16.31 -52.02
C VAL A 8 -1.38 -16.33 -52.34
N PHE A 9 -0.55 -16.76 -51.40
CA PHE A 9 0.85 -17.15 -51.67
C PHE A 9 1.05 -18.61 -51.28
N ILE A 10 1.37 -19.44 -52.28
CA ILE A 10 1.83 -20.84 -52.18
C ILE A 10 2.98 -21.00 -53.19
N CYS A 11 3.93 -21.90 -52.85
CA CYS A 11 5.04 -22.50 -53.63
C CYS A 11 6.44 -22.09 -53.11
N ALA A 12 7.43 -22.98 -52.97
CA ALA A 12 7.50 -24.42 -53.20
C ALA A 12 8.75 -25.00 -52.51
N VAL A 13 8.65 -26.27 -52.13
CA VAL A 13 9.72 -27.17 -51.67
C VAL A 13 10.51 -27.67 -52.88
N LEU A 14 11.84 -27.78 -52.76
CA LEU A 14 12.70 -28.50 -53.70
C LEU A 14 13.70 -29.39 -52.93
N LEU A 15 13.71 -30.67 -53.31
CA LEU A 15 14.37 -31.82 -52.71
C LEU A 15 15.18 -32.51 -53.81
N ILE A 16 16.50 -32.70 -53.64
CA ILE A 16 17.39 -33.64 -54.37
C ILE A 16 18.55 -33.92 -53.37
N GLY A 17 18.78 -35.11 -52.78
CA GLY A 17 19.29 -36.37 -53.36
C GLY A 17 20.80 -36.24 -53.70
N SER A 18 21.81 -37.02 -53.26
CA SER A 18 21.86 -38.43 -52.85
C SER A 18 23.26 -38.82 -52.26
N SER A 19 23.29 -39.92 -51.48
CA SER A 19 24.34 -40.97 -51.28
C SER A 19 25.75 -40.61 -50.76
N ALA A 20 26.18 -41.02 -49.56
CA ALA A 20 26.51 -42.36 -49.01
C ALA A 20 27.95 -42.83 -49.29
N PHE A 21 28.78 -42.97 -48.24
CA PHE A 21 29.78 -44.03 -48.11
C PHE A 21 30.11 -44.28 -46.63
N ALA A 22 30.03 -45.55 -46.23
CA ALA A 22 30.35 -46.06 -44.92
C ALA A 22 31.84 -46.41 -44.84
N THR A 23 32.45 -46.23 -43.67
CA THR A 23 33.66 -46.99 -43.29
C THR A 23 33.58 -47.32 -41.81
N GLN A 24 33.65 -48.62 -41.56
CA GLN A 24 33.57 -49.30 -40.28
C GLN A 24 34.95 -49.29 -39.63
N GLN A 25 35.07 -48.85 -38.37
CA GLN A 25 36.29 -49.04 -37.60
C GLN A 25 35.98 -49.37 -36.12
N LEU A 26 36.77 -50.31 -35.62
CA LEU A 26 36.59 -51.15 -34.44
C LEU A 26 36.68 -50.39 -33.10
N LEU A 27 35.89 -50.85 -32.13
CA LEU A 27 35.93 -50.45 -30.72
C LEU A 27 37.20 -50.96 -30.00
N PRO A 28 37.88 -50.12 -29.19
CA PRO A 28 38.74 -50.55 -28.08
C PRO A 28 37.99 -50.49 -26.72
N PRO A 29 38.54 -51.13 -25.65
CA PRO A 29 37.74 -51.61 -24.52
C PRO A 29 37.45 -50.55 -23.44
N ARG A 30 36.36 -50.82 -22.71
CA ARG A 30 35.83 -50.13 -21.51
C ARG A 30 36.89 -49.87 -20.43
N THR A 31 36.97 -48.63 -19.97
CA THR A 31 37.46 -48.25 -18.63
C THR A 31 36.57 -47.14 -18.04
N ALA A 32 36.45 -47.15 -16.71
CA ALA A 32 35.40 -46.57 -15.85
C ALA A 32 35.02 -45.08 -16.04
N GLU A 33 33.73 -44.79 -15.84
CA GLU A 33 33.13 -43.45 -15.66
C GLU A 33 33.66 -42.72 -14.41
N PRO A 34 33.72 -41.38 -14.48
CA PRO A 34 33.24 -40.56 -13.38
C PRO A 34 32.06 -39.67 -13.79
N ALA A 35 31.25 -39.39 -12.78
CA ALA A 35 29.90 -38.86 -12.82
C ALA A 35 29.74 -37.46 -13.43
N ALA A 36 28.50 -37.22 -13.86
CA ALA A 36 27.96 -36.04 -14.52
C ALA A 36 28.37 -34.70 -13.85
N GLU A 37 28.71 -33.73 -14.71
CA GLU A 37 28.77 -32.31 -14.36
C GLU A 37 27.45 -31.84 -13.76
N THR A 38 27.57 -31.21 -12.59
CA THR A 38 26.51 -30.69 -11.74
C THR A 38 25.70 -29.60 -12.44
N ALA A 39 24.39 -29.81 -12.52
CA ALA A 39 23.41 -28.75 -12.77
C ALA A 39 23.58 -27.63 -11.73
N GLY A 40 23.69 -26.38 -12.20
CA GLY A 40 23.72 -25.22 -11.32
C GLY A 40 22.39 -25.07 -10.59
N THR A 41 22.43 -25.04 -9.27
CA THR A 41 21.28 -24.80 -8.40
C THR A 41 20.99 -23.30 -8.30
N SER A 42 19.72 -22.92 -8.40
CA SER A 42 19.18 -21.58 -8.19
C SER A 42 18.24 -21.64 -6.99
N GLY A 43 18.49 -20.84 -5.95
CA GLY A 43 17.52 -20.65 -4.87
C GLY A 43 16.63 -19.44 -5.18
N GLU A 44 15.31 -19.64 -5.22
CA GLU A 44 14.30 -18.58 -5.18
C GLU A 44 13.61 -18.63 -3.82
N VAL A 45 13.66 -17.54 -3.05
CA VAL A 45 12.97 -17.44 -1.75
C VAL A 45 11.75 -16.55 -1.91
N ASP A 46 10.55 -17.14 -1.82
CA ASP A 46 9.27 -16.47 -2.07
C ASP A 46 8.43 -16.25 -0.78
N PHE A 47 9.02 -16.44 0.40
CA PHE A 47 8.37 -16.20 1.69
C PHE A 47 9.29 -15.40 2.63
N ILE A 48 8.88 -14.17 2.95
CA ILE A 48 9.68 -13.27 3.77
C ILE A 48 8.83 -12.67 4.89
N ASP A 49 9.27 -12.94 6.11
CA ASP A 49 8.92 -12.17 7.29
C ASP A 49 9.28 -10.69 7.06
N LYS A 50 8.26 -9.83 6.99
CA LYS A 50 8.35 -8.38 6.77
C LYS A 50 9.03 -7.64 7.96
N HIS A 51 9.60 -8.38 8.92
CA HIS A 51 10.21 -7.88 10.16
C HIS A 51 11.75 -7.89 10.23
N GLY A 52 12.45 -7.94 9.08
CA GLY A 52 13.81 -7.40 8.99
C GLY A 52 14.97 -8.40 9.07
N ILE A 53 14.74 -9.71 8.95
CA ILE A 53 15.80 -10.71 8.70
C ILE A 53 15.28 -11.80 7.75
N ILE A 54 16.01 -12.06 6.68
CA ILE A 54 15.83 -13.20 5.78
C ILE A 54 17.05 -14.10 5.93
N ASN A 55 16.82 -15.34 6.41
CA ASN A 55 17.79 -16.41 6.29
C ASN A 55 17.51 -17.11 4.95
N ALA A 56 18.31 -16.82 3.92
CA ALA A 56 18.16 -17.50 2.64
C ALA A 56 18.88 -18.85 2.75
N GLU A 57 18.12 -19.94 2.80
CA GLU A 57 18.67 -21.30 2.82
C GLU A 57 18.77 -21.88 1.41
N ASN A 58 19.80 -22.69 1.19
CA ASN A 58 20.10 -23.35 -0.08
C ASN A 58 19.12 -24.53 -0.25
N GLU A 59 18.31 -24.54 -1.31
CA GLU A 59 17.43 -25.68 -1.62
C GLU A 59 18.27 -26.87 -2.07
N ASN A 60 18.71 -27.68 -1.11
CA ASN A 60 19.14 -29.07 -1.27
C ASN A 60 19.32 -29.71 0.11
N GLU A 61 18.22 -30.17 0.71
CA GLU A 61 18.26 -31.26 1.69
C GLU A 61 16.94 -32.05 1.61
N GLU A 62 17.07 -33.34 1.27
CA GLU A 62 15.96 -34.29 1.19
C GLU A 62 15.24 -34.44 2.54
N ASP A 63 13.91 -34.48 2.47
CA ASP A 63 12.99 -34.80 3.56
C ASP A 63 13.41 -36.06 4.33
N LYS A 64 13.81 -35.85 5.59
CA LYS A 64 13.68 -36.85 6.64
C LYS A 64 13.00 -36.20 7.83
N SER A 65 11.68 -36.40 7.91
CA SER A 65 10.90 -36.47 9.14
C SER A 65 11.74 -36.81 10.37
N LEU A 66 11.61 -36.05 11.48
CA LEU A 66 11.74 -36.47 12.89
C LEU A 66 11.53 -35.25 13.85
N PRO A 67 11.25 -35.44 15.16
CA PRO A 67 9.96 -35.12 15.79
C PRO A 67 9.96 -33.84 16.67
N LEU A 68 8.76 -33.35 16.98
CA LEU A 68 8.53 -32.42 18.10
C LEU A 68 8.93 -33.08 19.43
N THR A 69 10.03 -32.63 20.04
CA THR A 69 10.23 -32.79 21.50
C THR A 69 10.94 -31.58 22.11
N ALA A 70 10.21 -30.97 23.06
CA ALA A 70 10.66 -30.26 24.25
C ALA A 70 11.67 -29.09 24.10
N ILE A 71 11.13 -27.87 24.15
CA ILE A 71 11.77 -26.78 24.88
C ILE A 71 10.83 -26.42 26.03
N GLU A 72 11.39 -26.48 27.23
CA GLU A 72 10.69 -26.43 28.52
C GLU A 72 9.91 -25.13 28.71
N SER A 73 8.70 -25.30 29.24
CA SER A 73 7.79 -24.24 29.67
C SER A 73 8.28 -23.62 30.98
N GLU A 74 8.73 -22.37 30.94
CA GLU A 74 8.62 -21.52 32.12
C GLU A 74 7.18 -20.98 32.20
N THR A 75 6.50 -21.45 33.23
CA THR A 75 5.12 -21.09 33.55
C THR A 75 5.09 -19.65 34.07
N ILE A 76 4.66 -18.70 33.25
CA ILE A 76 4.20 -17.40 33.73
C ILE A 76 2.68 -17.49 33.86
N GLN A 77 2.18 -17.35 35.09
CA GLN A 77 0.74 -17.35 35.39
C GLN A 77 0.04 -16.18 34.68
N PRO A 78 -1.23 -16.34 34.27
CA PRO A 78 -1.97 -15.30 33.58
C PRO A 78 -2.25 -14.13 34.52
N ASP A 79 -1.85 -12.93 34.12
CA ASP A 79 -2.32 -11.68 34.73
C ASP A 79 -3.73 -11.39 34.20
N GLU A 80 -4.74 -11.44 35.08
CA GLU A 80 -6.16 -11.22 34.78
C GLU A 80 -6.50 -9.74 34.51
N ASN A 81 -5.64 -9.00 33.80
CA ASN A 81 -5.86 -7.58 33.50
C ASN A 81 -5.42 -7.14 32.10
N ALA A 82 -5.54 -8.02 31.10
CA ALA A 82 -5.41 -7.64 29.69
C ALA A 82 -6.68 -6.92 29.17
N ALA A 83 -6.95 -5.73 29.69
CA ALA A 83 -7.91 -4.80 29.09
C ALA A 83 -7.27 -4.13 27.87
N ALA A 84 -8.03 -4.07 26.77
CA ALA A 84 -7.68 -3.35 25.55
C ALA A 84 -7.13 -1.95 25.85
N LEU A 85 -5.96 -1.63 25.31
CA LEU A 85 -5.40 -0.28 25.41
C LEU A 85 -6.32 0.70 24.68
N PRO A 86 -6.89 1.72 25.35
CA PRO A 86 -7.64 2.76 24.65
C PRO A 86 -6.66 3.65 23.89
N LEU A 87 -6.97 3.93 22.62
CA LEU A 87 -6.29 4.96 21.84
C LEU A 87 -6.62 6.34 22.43
N PRO A 88 -5.66 7.30 22.44
CA PRO A 88 -5.86 8.59 23.08
C PRO A 88 -6.97 9.40 22.41
N ALA A 89 -7.80 10.03 23.24
CA ALA A 89 -8.79 10.99 22.82
C ALA A 89 -8.12 12.24 22.23
N ASP A 90 -8.73 12.79 21.19
CA ASP A 90 -8.31 14.00 20.49
C ASP A 90 -8.54 15.22 21.40
N GLU A 91 -7.45 15.79 21.91
CA GLU A 91 -7.48 17.02 22.69
C GLU A 91 -7.11 18.19 21.77
N ASN A 92 -8.07 18.64 20.96
CA ASN A 92 -8.02 19.93 20.28
C ASN A 92 -9.44 20.46 20.09
N ASP A 93 -10.05 20.86 21.20
CA ASP A 93 -11.14 21.83 21.15
C ASP A 93 -11.13 22.67 22.44
N LYS A 94 -10.35 23.76 22.45
CA LYS A 94 -10.72 25.01 23.12
C LYS A 94 -9.81 26.20 22.74
N PRO A 95 -10.37 27.41 22.67
CA PRO A 95 -9.77 28.57 22.04
C PRO A 95 -8.82 29.33 22.97
N GLU A 96 -7.82 29.98 22.39
CA GLU A 96 -7.04 31.05 23.02
C GLU A 96 -7.98 32.14 23.54
N ALA A 97 -7.86 32.48 24.83
CA ALA A 97 -8.38 33.73 25.37
C ALA A 97 -7.39 34.34 26.37
N ALA A 98 -7.15 35.63 26.14
CA ALA A 98 -6.29 36.52 26.89
C ALA A 98 -6.79 36.81 28.32
N ALA A 99 -5.88 37.40 29.09
CA ALA A 99 -5.96 37.84 30.47
C ALA A 99 -7.27 38.55 30.90
N GLY A 100 -7.64 38.39 32.17
CA GLY A 100 -8.64 39.26 32.81
C GLY A 100 -9.19 38.75 34.14
N THR A 101 -8.65 39.30 35.22
CA THR A 101 -9.08 39.32 36.63
C THR A 101 -10.57 39.17 37.00
N ALA A 102 -10.77 38.40 38.08
CA ALA A 102 -11.58 38.67 39.29
C ALA A 102 -13.14 38.53 39.31
N ALA A 103 -13.56 37.90 40.42
CA ALA A 103 -14.74 38.15 41.26
C ALA A 103 -16.12 37.51 40.94
N ALA A 104 -16.48 36.56 41.83
CA ALA A 104 -17.66 36.57 42.71
C ALA A 104 -19.12 36.41 42.18
N VAL A 105 -19.75 35.32 42.63
CA VAL A 105 -21.02 35.22 43.40
C VAL A 105 -22.40 35.30 42.70
N ALA A 106 -23.22 34.30 43.07
CA ALA A 106 -24.69 34.26 43.28
C ALA A 106 -25.67 33.73 42.20
N LYS A 107 -26.53 32.84 42.71
CA LYS A 107 -27.77 32.23 42.17
C LYS A 107 -28.98 33.17 42.28
N THR A 108 -29.99 33.00 41.42
CA THR A 108 -31.49 33.01 41.66
C THR A 108 -32.23 33.23 40.31
N SER A 109 -33.08 32.32 39.80
CA SER A 109 -34.51 31.98 40.04
C SER A 109 -35.58 32.89 39.37
N ALA A 110 -36.34 32.29 38.43
CA ALA A 110 -37.79 32.36 38.11
C ALA A 110 -38.57 33.71 37.88
N GLN A 111 -39.16 33.82 36.65
CA GLN A 111 -40.51 34.25 36.15
C GLN A 111 -41.52 35.11 37.00
N PRO A 112 -42.70 35.60 36.47
CA PRO A 112 -43.08 36.25 35.18
C PRO A 112 -44.09 37.46 35.29
N GLY A 113 -44.31 38.23 34.17
CA GLY A 113 -45.49 39.07 33.82
C GLY A 113 -45.76 40.39 34.59
N PRO A 114 -46.66 41.35 34.17
CA PRO A 114 -47.68 41.33 33.10
C PRO A 114 -47.89 42.61 32.22
N VAL A 115 -48.66 42.42 31.14
CA VAL A 115 -49.65 43.25 30.36
C VAL A 115 -49.84 44.76 30.63
N VAL A 116 -49.89 45.58 29.55
CA VAL A 116 -50.85 46.71 29.32
C VAL A 116 -51.14 46.91 27.80
N THR A 117 -52.23 47.61 27.51
CA THR A 117 -53.27 47.53 26.44
C THR A 117 -53.24 48.53 25.26
N ASN A 118 -54.06 48.22 24.22
CA ASN A 118 -54.91 49.09 23.33
C ASN A 118 -54.24 50.11 22.36
N ALA A 119 -54.76 50.48 21.19
CA ALA A 119 -55.85 50.03 20.29
C ALA A 119 -55.75 50.83 18.95
N VAL A 120 -55.99 50.12 17.83
CA VAL A 120 -56.59 50.46 16.52
C VAL A 120 -56.40 51.85 15.86
N ALA A 121 -55.82 51.84 14.65
CA ALA A 121 -56.28 52.67 13.51
C ALA A 121 -55.98 51.95 12.17
N ALA A 122 -56.98 51.88 11.29
CA ALA A 122 -56.94 51.20 10.00
C ALA A 122 -56.37 52.11 8.89
N ALA A 123 -55.49 51.58 8.05
CA ALA A 123 -55.08 52.16 6.77
C ALA A 123 -54.82 51.02 5.76
N GLY A 124 -55.17 51.26 4.50
CA GLY A 124 -55.43 50.26 3.44
C GLY A 124 -54.26 49.35 3.01
N PRO A 125 -54.52 48.45 2.04
CA PRO A 125 -53.57 47.40 1.67
C PRO A 125 -52.29 48.01 1.06
N PRO A 126 -51.09 47.64 1.56
CA PRO A 126 -49.85 48.04 0.92
C PRO A 126 -49.65 47.28 -0.40
N ALA A 127 -49.17 48.02 -1.40
CA ALA A 127 -48.73 47.54 -2.70
C ALA A 127 -47.73 46.36 -2.59
N PRO A 128 -47.65 45.48 -3.61
CA PRO A 128 -46.74 44.34 -3.55
C PRO A 128 -45.30 44.83 -3.38
N ALA A 129 -44.65 44.35 -2.31
CA ALA A 129 -43.25 44.60 -2.05
C ALA A 129 -42.41 44.10 -3.23
N ALA A 130 -41.62 45.01 -3.80
CA ALA A 130 -40.59 44.65 -4.77
C ALA A 130 -39.67 43.59 -4.14
N SER A 131 -39.59 42.43 -4.79
CA SER A 131 -38.61 41.39 -4.50
C SER A 131 -37.22 42.02 -4.51
N LYS A 132 -36.57 42.08 -3.35
CA LYS A 132 -35.12 42.26 -3.30
C LYS A 132 -34.53 41.01 -3.91
N ALA A 133 -34.02 41.13 -5.13
CA ALA A 133 -33.16 40.12 -5.71
C ALA A 133 -31.99 39.90 -4.75
N GLU A 134 -32.00 38.74 -4.08
CA GLU A 134 -30.87 38.24 -3.33
C GLU A 134 -29.74 38.04 -4.34
N ALA A 135 -28.71 38.88 -4.23
CA ALA A 135 -27.55 38.79 -5.12
C ALA A 135 -26.98 37.38 -5.01
N ALA A 136 -27.03 36.64 -6.12
CA ALA A 136 -26.44 35.33 -6.22
C ALA A 136 -25.00 35.41 -5.71
N ALA A 137 -24.68 34.59 -4.70
CA ALA A 137 -23.32 34.44 -4.21
C ALA A 137 -22.41 34.19 -5.44
N PRO A 138 -21.23 34.82 -5.52
CA PRO A 138 -20.36 34.67 -6.67
C PRO A 138 -20.11 33.17 -6.89
N GLU A 139 -20.42 32.67 -8.10
CA GLU A 139 -20.10 31.30 -8.49
C GLU A 139 -18.62 31.06 -8.19
N LYS A 140 -18.35 30.25 -7.17
CA LYS A 140 -16.98 29.87 -6.83
C LYS A 140 -16.43 29.12 -8.04
N LYS A 141 -15.54 29.78 -8.78
CA LYS A 141 -14.78 29.18 -9.89
C LYS A 141 -14.29 27.81 -9.44
N ALA A 142 -14.59 26.77 -10.23
CA ALA A 142 -14.20 25.41 -9.92
C ALA A 142 -12.69 25.38 -9.61
N PRO A 143 -12.26 24.71 -8.53
CA PRO A 143 -10.85 24.66 -8.16
C PRO A 143 -10.04 24.04 -9.30
N ALA A 144 -8.84 24.58 -9.55
CA ALA A 144 -7.97 24.15 -10.64
C ALA A 144 -7.42 22.71 -10.48
N SER A 145 -7.59 22.12 -9.30
CA SER A 145 -7.20 20.75 -8.96
C SER A 145 -8.36 20.08 -8.19
N PRO A 146 -8.54 18.75 -8.34
CA PRO A 146 -9.54 18.00 -7.58
C PRO A 146 -9.25 17.93 -6.07
N TYR A 147 -8.05 18.32 -5.64
CA TYR A 147 -7.60 18.27 -4.25
C TYR A 147 -6.75 19.48 -3.86
N SER A 148 -6.57 19.65 -2.55
CA SER A 148 -5.60 20.56 -1.95
C SER A 148 -4.47 19.79 -1.26
N LEU A 149 -3.27 20.34 -1.31
CA LEU A 149 -2.11 19.88 -0.53
C LEU A 149 -1.78 20.92 0.54
N LYS A 150 -1.62 20.48 1.78
CA LYS A 150 -1.39 21.35 2.95
C LYS A 150 -0.25 20.80 3.81
N SER A 151 0.32 21.68 4.63
CA SER A 151 1.29 21.33 5.67
C SER A 151 2.41 20.40 5.14
N PRO A 152 3.19 20.82 4.12
CA PRO A 152 4.23 19.96 3.58
C PRO A 152 5.28 19.64 4.65
N ARG A 153 5.86 18.45 4.58
CA ARG A 153 6.92 18.02 5.48
C ARG A 153 8.01 17.30 4.72
N ASN A 154 9.26 17.68 4.99
CA ASN A 154 10.43 17.07 4.38
C ASN A 154 10.94 15.92 5.24
N TYR A 155 11.40 14.86 4.60
CA TYR A 155 12.09 13.76 5.23
C TYR A 155 13.31 13.36 4.39
N THR A 156 14.37 12.93 5.07
CA THR A 156 15.39 12.08 4.48
C THR A 156 15.03 10.65 4.86
N PHE A 157 14.51 9.87 3.92
CA PHE A 157 14.21 8.45 4.14
C PHE A 157 15.43 7.61 3.77
N VAL A 158 15.84 6.70 4.65
CA VAL A 158 17.02 5.87 4.46
C VAL A 158 16.66 4.40 4.66
N THR A 159 16.95 3.58 3.65
CA THR A 159 16.95 2.12 3.78
C THR A 159 18.40 1.65 3.86
N LYS A 160 18.75 0.91 4.91
CA LYS A 160 20.03 0.20 5.02
C LYS A 160 19.78 -1.29 4.91
N ILE A 161 20.39 -1.94 3.92
CA ILE A 161 20.35 -3.39 3.73
C ILE A 161 21.73 -3.95 4.03
N THR A 162 21.81 -4.86 4.99
CA THR A 162 23.03 -5.57 5.34
C THR A 162 22.99 -6.96 4.74
N VAL A 163 24.01 -7.29 3.94
CA VAL A 163 24.20 -8.63 3.36
C VAL A 163 25.46 -9.22 3.95
N LYS A 164 25.29 -10.30 4.71
CA LYS A 164 26.38 -11.00 5.38
C LYS A 164 26.48 -12.43 4.89
N ASN A 165 27.68 -12.88 4.53
CA ASN A 165 27.94 -14.29 4.32
C ASN A 165 28.13 -14.96 5.69
N SER A 166 27.10 -15.67 6.15
CA SER A 166 27.08 -16.44 7.40
C SER A 166 27.57 -17.88 7.22
N GLY A 167 27.93 -18.27 5.99
CA GLY A 167 28.46 -19.59 5.66
C GLY A 167 29.98 -19.69 5.77
N THR A 168 30.48 -20.88 5.44
CA THR A 168 31.92 -21.23 5.43
C THR A 168 32.54 -21.21 4.03
N ALA A 169 31.73 -21.04 2.99
CA ALA A 169 32.14 -20.95 1.58
C ALA A 169 31.81 -19.56 1.01
N ASN A 170 32.52 -19.15 -0.04
CA ASN A 170 32.29 -17.88 -0.73
C ASN A 170 30.88 -17.84 -1.35
N SER A 171 30.23 -16.68 -1.31
CA SER A 171 28.97 -16.42 -2.00
C SER A 171 29.23 -15.47 -3.16
N GLY A 172 28.86 -15.88 -4.38
CA GLY A 172 29.10 -15.10 -5.59
C GLY A 172 27.83 -14.82 -6.38
N GLY A 173 27.90 -13.85 -7.30
CA GLY A 173 26.80 -13.45 -8.17
C GLY A 173 25.56 -13.02 -7.40
N ILE A 174 25.74 -12.29 -6.30
CA ILE A 174 24.65 -11.90 -5.40
C ILE A 174 23.86 -10.79 -6.08
N ARG A 175 22.61 -11.09 -6.46
CA ARG A 175 21.68 -10.17 -7.10
C ARG A 175 20.52 -9.86 -6.16
N LEU A 176 20.45 -8.61 -5.71
CA LEU A 176 19.41 -8.06 -4.85
C LEU A 176 18.40 -7.30 -5.71
N GLN A 177 17.13 -7.67 -5.65
CA GLN A 177 16.03 -6.87 -6.20
C GLN A 177 15.37 -6.15 -5.04
N ILE A 178 15.54 -4.83 -4.99
CA ILE A 178 15.10 -4.02 -3.85
C ILE A 178 13.98 -3.08 -4.33
N PRO A 179 12.79 -3.12 -3.71
CA PRO A 179 11.75 -2.13 -3.94
C PRO A 179 12.28 -0.73 -3.60
N LEU A 180 12.25 0.17 -4.58
CA LEU A 180 12.63 1.56 -4.41
C LEU A 180 11.40 2.39 -4.05
N MET A 181 11.66 3.61 -3.56
CA MET A 181 10.58 4.53 -3.21
C MET A 181 9.67 4.85 -4.40
N ALA A 182 8.37 4.92 -4.10
CA ALA A 182 7.32 5.21 -5.06
C ALA A 182 7.52 6.60 -5.68
N ALA A 183 7.65 6.63 -7.00
CA ALA A 183 7.86 7.87 -7.74
C ALA A 183 6.56 8.65 -8.02
N SER A 184 5.37 8.05 -7.80
CA SER A 184 4.09 8.61 -8.27
C SER A 184 2.99 8.59 -7.19
N SER A 185 3.02 9.55 -6.28
CA SER A 185 1.94 9.81 -5.32
C SER A 185 1.52 11.28 -5.37
N LEU A 186 0.23 11.57 -5.20
CA LEU A 186 -0.28 12.94 -5.23
C LEU A 186 0.11 13.74 -3.98
N TYR A 187 0.45 13.06 -2.89
CA TYR A 187 0.77 13.66 -1.59
C TYR A 187 2.23 13.44 -1.17
N GLN A 188 3.06 12.89 -2.06
CA GLN A 188 4.49 12.70 -1.84
C GLN A 188 5.27 13.06 -3.10
N VAL A 189 6.23 13.97 -2.97
CA VAL A 189 7.17 14.36 -4.01
C VAL A 189 8.56 13.86 -3.63
N GLN A 190 9.16 13.06 -4.50
CA GLN A 190 10.58 12.70 -4.39
C GLN A 190 11.42 13.79 -5.06
N LYS A 191 12.34 14.41 -4.30
CA LYS A 191 13.23 15.47 -4.79
C LYS A 191 14.49 14.90 -5.41
N ASP A 192 15.11 13.95 -4.71
CA ASP A 192 16.31 13.26 -5.16
C ASP A 192 16.42 11.87 -4.50
N GLU A 193 17.32 11.06 -5.05
CA GLU A 193 17.71 9.76 -4.52
C GLU A 193 19.22 9.55 -4.68
N SER A 194 19.81 8.78 -3.78
CA SER A 194 21.21 8.34 -3.88
C SER A 194 21.40 6.94 -3.33
N PHE A 195 22.41 6.24 -3.83
CA PHE A 195 22.69 4.85 -3.52
C PHE A 195 24.18 4.68 -3.21
N SER A 196 24.53 4.01 -2.11
CA SER A 196 25.93 3.72 -1.77
C SER A 196 26.60 2.80 -2.79
N ILE A 197 25.81 1.92 -3.41
CA ILE A 197 26.16 1.11 -4.58
C ILE A 197 25.12 1.44 -5.64
N SER A 198 25.55 1.83 -6.84
CA SER A 198 24.59 2.13 -7.92
C SER A 198 23.87 0.85 -8.38
N PRO A 199 22.55 0.91 -8.62
CA PRO A 199 21.84 -0.22 -9.22
C PRO A 199 22.36 -0.46 -10.64
N SER A 200 22.52 -1.74 -10.99
CA SER A 200 22.83 -2.18 -12.35
C SER A 200 21.69 -1.86 -13.34
N GLU A 201 20.45 -1.90 -12.86
CA GLU A 201 19.26 -1.50 -13.58
C GLU A 201 18.14 -1.10 -12.60
N ILE A 202 17.20 -0.27 -13.08
CA ILE A 202 15.96 0.04 -12.37
C ILE A 202 14.80 -0.43 -13.24
N GLN A 203 14.06 -1.41 -12.75
CA GLN A 203 12.90 -1.99 -13.40
C GLN A 203 11.62 -1.29 -12.93
N ASN A 204 10.60 -1.24 -13.79
CA ASN A 204 9.26 -0.78 -13.42
C ASN A 204 8.27 -1.95 -13.56
N GLN A 205 7.72 -2.40 -12.45
CA GLN A 205 6.72 -3.46 -12.40
C GLN A 205 5.38 -2.88 -11.90
N GLN A 206 4.48 -2.59 -12.84
CA GLN A 206 3.11 -2.13 -12.54
C GLN A 206 3.06 -0.88 -11.64
N GLY A 207 3.98 0.06 -11.89
CA GLY A 207 4.11 1.32 -11.13
C GLY A 207 5.04 1.25 -9.90
N ALA A 208 5.52 0.06 -9.53
CA ALA A 208 6.56 -0.10 -8.53
C ALA A 208 7.96 -0.09 -9.17
N ARG A 209 8.90 0.63 -8.56
CA ARG A 209 10.30 0.68 -8.98
C ARG A 209 11.10 -0.38 -8.25
N ILE A 210 11.93 -1.13 -8.96
CA ILE A 210 12.78 -2.18 -8.39
C ILE A 210 14.21 -1.91 -8.84
N GLY A 211 15.10 -1.62 -7.88
CA GLY A 211 16.53 -1.48 -8.14
C GLY A 211 17.19 -2.84 -8.06
N VAL A 212 18.01 -3.16 -9.06
CA VAL A 212 18.77 -4.40 -9.11
C VAL A 212 20.21 -4.10 -8.76
N PHE A 213 20.66 -4.59 -7.62
CA PHE A 213 22.02 -4.40 -7.13
C PHE A 213 22.80 -5.71 -7.22
N VAL A 214 24.06 -5.61 -7.60
CA VAL A 214 24.94 -6.76 -7.78
C VAL A 214 26.14 -6.62 -6.86
N ILE A 215 26.43 -7.68 -6.11
CA ILE A 215 27.67 -7.86 -5.36
C ILE A 215 28.34 -9.09 -5.97
N ASP A 216 29.53 -8.90 -6.55
CA ASP A 216 30.21 -9.94 -7.31
C ASP A 216 30.55 -11.15 -6.44
N ASP A 217 31.21 -10.90 -5.31
CA ASP A 217 31.64 -11.94 -4.36
C ASP A 217 31.63 -11.42 -2.92
N LEU A 218 31.31 -12.31 -1.98
CA LEU A 218 31.33 -12.07 -0.56
C LEU A 218 31.96 -13.28 0.16
N ALA A 219 33.17 -13.06 0.70
CA ALA A 219 33.93 -14.08 1.40
C ALA A 219 33.22 -14.56 2.69
N PRO A 220 33.51 -15.78 3.19
CA PRO A 220 32.99 -16.26 4.47
C PRO A 220 33.18 -15.26 5.60
N GLY A 221 32.11 -14.93 6.33
CA GLY A 221 32.13 -13.97 7.44
C GLY A 221 32.15 -12.49 7.02
N ALA A 222 32.33 -12.17 5.73
CA ALA A 222 32.28 -10.81 5.23
C ALA A 222 30.85 -10.25 5.18
N GLU A 223 30.77 -8.93 5.25
CA GLU A 223 29.52 -8.18 5.25
C GLU A 223 29.65 -6.97 4.32
N THR A 224 28.55 -6.62 3.66
CA THR A 224 28.42 -5.37 2.90
C THR A 224 27.09 -4.70 3.23
N VAL A 225 27.07 -3.37 3.18
CA VAL A 225 25.90 -2.56 3.50
C VAL A 225 25.54 -1.67 2.31
N LEU A 226 24.31 -1.84 1.82
CA LEU A 226 23.70 -0.97 0.83
C LEU A 226 22.86 0.09 1.55
N GLU A 227 23.11 1.35 1.23
CA GLU A 227 22.36 2.48 1.77
C GLU A 227 21.67 3.21 0.63
N LEU A 228 20.33 3.26 0.68
CA LEU A 228 19.48 3.93 -0.28
C LEU A 228 18.85 5.13 0.44
N ARG A 229 19.09 6.34 -0.07
CA ARG A 229 18.61 7.59 0.51
C ARG A 229 17.65 8.30 -0.44
N TYR A 230 16.56 8.83 0.11
CA TYR A 230 15.55 9.57 -0.63
C TYR A 230 15.18 10.84 0.12
N ASN A 231 15.34 11.99 -0.53
CA ASN A 231 14.79 13.24 0.00
C ASN A 231 13.38 13.41 -0.53
N ILE A 232 12.40 13.38 0.37
CA ILE A 232 10.98 13.46 0.02
C ILE A 232 10.27 14.60 0.74
N THR A 233 9.20 15.08 0.11
CA THR A 233 8.21 15.95 0.73
C THR A 233 6.87 15.26 0.71
N THR A 234 6.28 15.03 1.88
CA THR A 234 4.89 14.56 2.02
C THR A 234 3.96 15.75 2.32
N SER A 235 2.66 15.60 2.11
CA SER A 235 1.66 16.63 2.42
C SER A 235 0.36 16.02 2.93
N VAL A 236 -0.40 16.79 3.69
CA VAL A 236 -1.83 16.51 3.91
C VAL A 236 -2.53 16.64 2.56
N ILE A 237 -3.35 15.67 2.20
CA ILE A 237 -4.18 15.71 0.99
C ILE A 237 -5.66 15.68 1.35
N GLU A 238 -6.44 16.49 0.65
CA GLU A 238 -7.88 16.59 0.83
C GLU A 238 -8.55 16.85 -0.51
N PHE A 239 -9.31 15.87 -0.98
CA PHE A 239 -10.11 15.93 -2.20
C PHE A 239 -11.42 16.69 -1.97
N PHE A 240 -11.83 17.46 -2.97
CA PHE A 240 -13.14 18.12 -2.96
C PHE A 240 -14.20 17.13 -3.44
N SER A 241 -15.09 16.69 -2.55
CA SER A 241 -16.18 15.75 -2.90
C SER A 241 -17.01 16.23 -4.09
N ARG A 242 -17.32 17.54 -4.14
CA ARG A 242 -18.10 18.19 -5.22
C ARG A 242 -17.34 18.43 -6.54
N TYR A 243 -16.10 17.96 -6.68
CA TYR A 243 -15.36 18.14 -7.93
C TYR A 243 -16.09 17.42 -9.08
N LEU A 244 -16.29 18.08 -10.21
CA LEU A 244 -16.89 17.43 -11.38
C LEU A 244 -15.77 16.87 -12.24
N PRO A 245 -15.78 15.56 -12.51
CA PRO A 245 -14.70 14.92 -13.24
C PRO A 245 -14.65 15.44 -14.68
N VAL A 246 -13.44 15.70 -15.16
CA VAL A 246 -13.15 15.91 -16.59
C VAL A 246 -12.75 14.56 -17.21
N ALA A 247 -12.69 14.48 -18.54
CA ALA A 247 -12.31 13.25 -19.26
C ALA A 247 -11.10 12.57 -18.62
N SER A 248 -11.19 11.26 -18.38
CA SER A 248 -10.13 10.50 -17.70
C SER A 248 -9.12 9.95 -18.70
N ASP A 249 -7.90 9.74 -18.21
CA ASP A 249 -6.94 8.88 -18.90
C ASP A 249 -7.37 7.42 -18.74
N SER A 250 -7.01 6.58 -19.73
CA SER A 250 -7.15 5.13 -19.62
C SER A 250 -6.04 4.58 -18.74
N LEU A 251 -6.39 3.88 -17.66
CA LEU A 251 -5.41 3.14 -16.87
C LEU A 251 -5.14 1.74 -17.46
N PRO A 252 -3.97 1.15 -17.17
CA PRO A 252 -3.72 -0.27 -17.43
C PRO A 252 -4.74 -1.16 -16.70
N ALA A 253 -5.23 -2.20 -17.38
CA ALA A 253 -6.24 -3.13 -16.86
C ALA A 253 -5.82 -3.81 -15.54
N VAL A 254 -4.52 -3.94 -15.28
CA VAL A 254 -3.97 -4.60 -14.08
C VAL A 254 -4.50 -4.04 -12.76
N TYR A 255 -4.94 -2.78 -12.73
CA TYR A 255 -5.52 -2.17 -11.53
C TYR A 255 -6.98 -2.56 -11.29
N MET A 256 -7.63 -3.24 -12.24
CA MET A 256 -8.96 -3.82 -12.15
C MET A 256 -8.94 -5.35 -12.02
N GLU A 257 -7.84 -6.01 -12.40
CA GLU A 257 -7.74 -7.47 -12.37
C GLU A 257 -7.50 -8.03 -10.96
N PRO A 258 -7.89 -9.29 -10.70
CA PRO A 258 -7.49 -10.01 -9.48
C PRO A 258 -5.97 -10.14 -9.38
N SER A 259 -5.47 -10.19 -8.15
CA SER A 259 -4.04 -10.43 -7.87
C SER A 259 -3.85 -11.18 -6.56
N LYS A 260 -2.63 -11.65 -6.27
CA LYS A 260 -2.31 -12.29 -4.98
C LYS A 260 -2.77 -11.41 -3.82
N GLY A 261 -3.60 -11.96 -2.94
CA GLY A 261 -4.19 -11.25 -1.79
C GLY A 261 -5.36 -10.31 -2.11
N VAL A 262 -5.72 -10.13 -3.39
CA VAL A 262 -6.81 -9.26 -3.87
C VAL A 262 -7.73 -10.08 -4.79
N GLU A 263 -8.50 -10.99 -4.19
CA GLU A 263 -9.35 -11.96 -4.90
C GLU A 263 -10.67 -11.31 -5.41
N SER A 264 -10.57 -10.31 -6.29
CA SER A 264 -11.72 -9.54 -6.80
C SER A 264 -12.67 -10.34 -7.71
N ASP A 265 -12.24 -11.50 -8.20
CA ASP A 265 -13.03 -12.47 -8.96
C ASP A 265 -13.79 -13.46 -8.06
N SER A 266 -13.56 -13.46 -6.75
CA SER A 266 -14.32 -14.29 -5.81
C SER A 266 -15.80 -13.91 -5.81
N GLN A 267 -16.69 -14.90 -5.96
CA GLN A 267 -18.14 -14.66 -5.96
C GLN A 267 -18.63 -13.96 -4.67
N ALA A 268 -18.00 -14.23 -3.52
CA ALA A 268 -18.33 -13.57 -2.27
C ALA A 268 -18.02 -12.07 -2.32
N ILE A 269 -16.87 -11.71 -2.89
CA ILE A 269 -16.42 -10.32 -3.06
C ILE A 269 -17.30 -9.61 -4.09
N ILE A 270 -17.57 -10.25 -5.24
CA ILE A 270 -18.46 -9.71 -6.28
C ILE A 270 -19.86 -9.43 -5.73
N ASN A 271 -20.45 -10.38 -5.00
CA ASN A 271 -21.79 -10.22 -4.43
C ASN A 271 -21.85 -9.08 -3.41
N LEU A 272 -20.85 -8.99 -2.53
CA LEU A 272 -20.79 -7.91 -1.55
C LEU A 272 -20.57 -6.56 -2.25
N SER A 273 -19.61 -6.47 -3.18
CA SER A 273 -19.33 -5.25 -3.94
C SER A 273 -20.57 -4.73 -4.67
N SER A 274 -21.28 -5.62 -5.39
CA SER A 274 -22.53 -5.26 -6.07
C SER A 274 -23.59 -4.75 -5.10
N LYS A 275 -23.74 -5.37 -3.93
CA LYS A 275 -24.68 -4.92 -2.89
C LYS A 275 -24.31 -3.55 -2.33
N LEU A 276 -23.02 -3.30 -2.07
CA LEU A 276 -22.56 -2.03 -1.51
C LEU A 276 -22.71 -0.86 -2.47
N THR A 277 -22.56 -1.12 -3.77
CA THR A 277 -22.54 -0.10 -4.83
C THR A 277 -23.88 0.08 -5.55
N GLN A 278 -24.89 -0.72 -5.17
CA GLN A 278 -26.18 -0.75 -5.85
C GLN A 278 -26.88 0.63 -5.83
N GLY A 279 -27.22 1.13 -7.03
CA GLY A 279 -27.97 2.38 -7.19
C GLY A 279 -27.14 3.66 -7.01
N MET A 280 -25.82 3.55 -6.81
CA MET A 280 -24.92 4.71 -6.74
C MET A 280 -24.60 5.23 -8.15
N GLY A 281 -24.53 6.55 -8.29
CA GLY A 281 -24.39 7.22 -9.58
C GLY A 281 -22.94 7.52 -9.97
N THR A 282 -22.01 7.45 -9.02
CA THR A 282 -20.61 7.83 -9.22
C THR A 282 -19.63 6.83 -8.60
N ASP A 283 -18.44 6.74 -9.19
CA ASP A 283 -17.31 5.96 -8.66
C ASP A 283 -16.85 6.48 -7.28
N TRP A 284 -16.99 7.78 -7.03
CA TRP A 284 -16.80 8.40 -5.71
C TRP A 284 -17.69 7.78 -4.64
N GLU A 285 -19.01 7.78 -4.87
CA GLU A 285 -19.99 7.23 -3.91
C GLU A 285 -19.72 5.75 -3.65
N MET A 286 -19.40 4.99 -4.71
CA MET A 286 -19.08 3.57 -4.60
C MET A 286 -17.83 3.31 -3.76
N ALA A 287 -16.73 4.02 -4.05
CA ALA A 287 -15.48 3.85 -3.31
C ALA A 287 -15.58 4.34 -1.86
N GLU A 288 -16.33 5.41 -1.60
CA GLU A 288 -16.63 5.90 -0.25
C GLU A 288 -17.42 4.85 0.55
N ALA A 289 -18.45 4.26 -0.06
CA ALA A 289 -19.28 3.24 0.58
C ALA A 289 -18.49 1.95 0.87
N ILE A 290 -17.62 1.53 -0.04
CA ILE A 290 -16.71 0.39 0.17
C ILE A 290 -15.78 0.68 1.35
N THR A 291 -15.12 1.83 1.36
CA THR A 291 -14.20 2.23 2.44
C THR A 291 -14.93 2.24 3.78
N ALA A 292 -16.12 2.85 3.84
CA ALA A 292 -16.93 2.94 5.04
C ALA A 292 -17.38 1.57 5.54
N TRP A 293 -17.76 0.66 4.63
CA TRP A 293 -18.14 -0.69 5.01
C TRP A 293 -16.97 -1.47 5.61
N VAL A 294 -15.79 -1.44 4.96
CA VAL A 294 -14.61 -2.15 5.47
C VAL A 294 -14.18 -1.61 6.83
N ALA A 295 -14.10 -0.29 6.97
CA ALA A 295 -13.77 0.37 8.23
C ALA A 295 -14.70 -0.03 9.39
N LYS A 296 -16.00 -0.21 9.09
CA LYS A 296 -17.02 -0.57 10.08
C LYS A 296 -17.08 -2.07 10.41
N ASN A 297 -16.82 -2.94 9.45
CA ASN A 297 -17.14 -4.38 9.57
C ASN A 297 -15.91 -5.27 9.81
N ILE A 298 -14.70 -4.76 9.62
CA ILE A 298 -13.48 -5.48 9.95
C ILE A 298 -12.97 -5.01 11.30
N ILE A 299 -12.58 -5.97 12.16
CA ILE A 299 -11.98 -5.72 13.46
C ILE A 299 -10.45 -5.77 13.34
N TYR A 300 -9.76 -4.77 13.88
CA TYR A 300 -8.31 -4.77 13.88
C TYR A 300 -7.79 -5.77 14.92
N ASP A 301 -7.02 -6.75 14.48
CA ASP A 301 -6.47 -7.81 15.33
C ASP A 301 -5.06 -8.18 14.87
N ALA A 302 -4.05 -7.71 15.61
CA ALA A 302 -2.65 -8.01 15.31
C ALA A 302 -2.25 -9.47 15.59
N ALA A 303 -3.07 -10.20 16.37
CA ALA A 303 -2.88 -11.60 16.70
C ALA A 303 -3.75 -12.53 15.83
N ALA A 304 -4.47 -11.97 14.84
CA ALA A 304 -5.29 -12.75 13.92
C ALA A 304 -4.47 -13.83 13.23
N SER A 305 -4.94 -15.08 13.30
CA SER A 305 -4.32 -16.22 12.63
C SER A 305 -4.40 -16.12 11.11
N ASN A 306 -5.36 -15.34 10.59
CA ASN A 306 -5.58 -15.06 9.18
C ASN A 306 -4.90 -13.77 8.69
N ARG A 307 -3.99 -13.17 9.49
CA ARG A 307 -3.31 -11.93 9.10
C ARG A 307 -2.58 -12.11 7.76
N ASN A 308 -2.74 -11.15 6.87
CA ASN A 308 -2.12 -11.11 5.54
C ASN A 308 -2.47 -12.33 4.66
N SER A 309 -3.63 -12.96 4.89
CA SER A 309 -4.09 -14.14 4.12
C SER A 309 -4.99 -13.78 2.92
N GLY A 310 -5.11 -12.49 2.59
CA GLY A 310 -5.84 -11.99 1.43
C GLY A 310 -7.26 -11.47 1.72
N ALA A 311 -7.82 -10.74 0.76
CA ALA A 311 -9.12 -10.07 0.85
C ALA A 311 -10.27 -11.03 1.18
N LEU A 312 -10.32 -12.20 0.54
CA LEU A 312 -11.37 -13.17 0.79
C LEU A 312 -11.34 -13.69 2.24
N GLN A 313 -10.15 -13.93 2.79
CA GLN A 313 -9.99 -14.38 4.17
C GLN A 313 -10.34 -13.27 5.16
N ALA A 314 -9.93 -12.04 4.88
CA ALA A 314 -10.32 -10.87 5.67
C ALA A 314 -11.85 -10.73 5.75
N LEU A 315 -12.55 -10.90 4.62
CA LEU A 315 -14.01 -10.88 4.55
C LEU A 315 -14.64 -12.00 5.39
N GLN A 316 -14.14 -13.23 5.28
CA GLN A 316 -14.69 -14.39 5.99
C GLN A 316 -14.46 -14.33 7.50
N ALA A 317 -13.28 -13.88 7.93
CA ALA A 317 -12.91 -13.79 9.34
C ALA A 317 -13.49 -12.54 10.02
N GLY A 318 -13.78 -11.49 9.26
CA GLY A 318 -14.23 -10.19 9.78
C GLY A 318 -13.18 -9.49 10.64
N ARG A 319 -11.90 -9.87 10.50
CA ARG A 319 -10.78 -9.31 11.27
C ARG A 319 -9.46 -9.46 10.53
N GLY A 320 -8.49 -8.62 10.89
CA GLY A 320 -7.14 -8.67 10.33
C GLY A 320 -6.32 -7.42 10.69
N VAL A 321 -5.25 -7.19 9.94
CA VAL A 321 -4.36 -6.02 10.09
C VAL A 321 -4.49 -5.05 8.91
N CYS A 322 -3.73 -3.96 8.91
CA CYS A 322 -3.81 -2.92 7.87
C CYS A 322 -3.76 -3.44 6.43
N GLU A 323 -2.95 -4.47 6.15
CA GLU A 323 -2.87 -5.11 4.84
C GLU A 323 -4.19 -5.78 4.45
N ASP A 324 -4.85 -6.47 5.38
CA ASP A 324 -6.14 -7.14 5.16
C ASP A 324 -7.27 -6.14 4.86
N TYR A 325 -7.28 -5.00 5.56
CA TYR A 325 -8.22 -3.91 5.29
C TYR A 325 -8.01 -3.31 3.89
N ALA A 326 -6.76 -3.00 3.55
CA ALA A 326 -6.42 -2.42 2.25
C ALA A 326 -6.71 -3.40 1.11
N ALA A 327 -6.38 -4.69 1.30
CA ALA A 327 -6.65 -5.77 0.36
C ALA A 327 -8.14 -5.96 0.11
N LEU A 328 -8.96 -6.06 1.17
CA LEU A 328 -10.41 -6.18 1.03
C LEU A 328 -11.02 -4.96 0.34
N SER A 329 -10.56 -3.77 0.70
CA SER A 329 -11.00 -2.52 0.07
C SER A 329 -10.67 -2.47 -1.41
N ALA A 330 -9.47 -2.91 -1.81
CA ALA A 330 -9.06 -3.01 -3.20
C ALA A 330 -9.88 -4.06 -3.95
N ALA A 331 -10.10 -5.25 -3.36
CA ALA A 331 -10.83 -6.34 -4.01
C ALA A 331 -12.29 -5.96 -4.29
N LEU A 332 -12.96 -5.33 -3.31
CA LEU A 332 -14.33 -4.82 -3.47
C LEU A 332 -14.41 -3.73 -4.54
N ALA A 333 -13.46 -2.80 -4.59
CA ALA A 333 -13.42 -1.75 -5.59
C ALA A 333 -13.18 -2.30 -7.00
N ARG A 334 -12.21 -3.22 -7.16
CA ARG A 334 -11.96 -3.90 -8.45
C ARG A 334 -13.18 -4.67 -8.93
N ALA A 335 -13.88 -5.37 -8.04
CA ALA A 335 -15.13 -6.05 -8.37
C ALA A 335 -16.28 -5.09 -8.78
N ALA A 336 -16.23 -3.81 -8.36
CA ALA A 336 -17.14 -2.76 -8.80
C ALA A 336 -16.70 -2.09 -10.12
N GLY A 337 -15.60 -2.52 -10.73
CA GLY A 337 -15.02 -1.88 -11.92
C GLY A 337 -14.23 -0.61 -11.62
N ILE A 338 -13.85 -0.37 -10.37
CA ILE A 338 -13.04 0.78 -9.95
C ILE A 338 -11.57 0.33 -9.85
N PRO A 339 -10.64 0.91 -10.60
CA PRO A 339 -9.22 0.57 -10.46
C PRO A 339 -8.73 0.91 -9.05
N ALA A 340 -8.04 -0.04 -8.42
CA ALA A 340 -7.53 0.12 -7.07
C ALA A 340 -6.12 -0.44 -6.95
N ARG A 341 -5.28 0.22 -6.14
CA ARG A 341 -3.95 -0.27 -5.76
C ARG A 341 -3.75 -0.16 -4.25
N ILE A 342 -3.01 -1.11 -3.70
CA ILE A 342 -2.57 -1.07 -2.30
C ILE A 342 -1.25 -0.30 -2.25
N VAL A 343 -1.15 0.60 -1.29
CA VAL A 343 0.06 1.36 -1.00
C VAL A 343 0.68 0.79 0.26
N TYR A 344 1.97 0.44 0.18
CA TYR A 344 2.75 -0.02 1.30
C TYR A 344 3.76 1.05 1.68
N GLY A 345 3.88 1.33 2.97
CA GLY A 345 4.78 2.36 3.43
C GLY A 345 4.73 2.54 4.93
N TYR A 346 4.80 3.80 5.35
CA TYR A 346 4.94 4.18 6.75
C TYR A 346 3.96 5.26 7.13
N THR A 347 3.40 5.15 8.32
CA THR A 347 2.62 6.24 8.92
C THR A 347 2.65 6.17 10.44
N ASP A 348 2.25 7.25 11.09
CA ASP A 348 2.44 7.43 12.54
C ASP A 348 1.61 6.48 13.39
N ARG A 349 2.04 6.19 14.62
CA ARG A 349 1.24 5.43 15.59
C ARG A 349 0.82 6.36 16.73
N GLY A 350 0.05 7.38 16.37
CA GLY A 350 -0.32 8.48 17.26
C GLY A 350 0.86 9.43 17.54
N SER A 351 1.08 9.78 18.81
CA SER A 351 2.12 10.74 19.24
C SER A 351 3.57 10.26 19.08
N ARG A 352 3.78 9.02 18.61
CA ARG A 352 5.11 8.39 18.53
C ARG A 352 5.94 8.77 17.32
N TRP A 353 5.42 9.59 16.42
CA TRP A 353 6.18 10.07 15.26
C TRP A 353 6.98 11.33 15.64
N PRO A 354 8.28 11.36 15.38
CA PRO A 354 9.15 12.44 15.83
C PRO A 354 8.74 13.77 15.20
N GLY A 355 9.03 14.89 15.87
CA GLY A 355 8.96 16.22 15.27
C GLY A 355 10.16 16.48 14.35
N GLU A 356 11.36 16.16 14.82
CA GLU A 356 12.65 16.33 14.13
C GLU A 356 13.62 15.22 14.57
N GLY A 357 14.69 15.03 13.78
CA GLY A 357 15.80 14.14 14.11
C GLY A 357 15.63 12.69 13.63
N ALA A 358 16.72 11.94 13.78
CA ALA A 358 16.82 10.57 13.31
C ALA A 358 15.82 9.65 14.02
N PHE A 359 15.18 8.76 13.26
CA PHE A 359 14.09 7.94 13.74
C PHE A 359 13.99 6.60 13.04
N ASN A 360 14.00 5.53 13.81
CA ASN A 360 13.82 4.18 13.28
C ASN A 360 12.33 3.91 13.02
N LEU A 361 12.00 3.46 11.80
CA LEU A 361 10.63 3.20 11.37
C LEU A 361 10.14 1.77 11.68
N SER A 362 10.92 0.99 12.44
CA SER A 362 10.50 -0.33 12.92
C SER A 362 9.18 -0.25 13.69
N GLY A 363 8.22 -1.06 13.25
CA GLY A 363 6.86 -1.07 13.81
C GLY A 363 5.95 0.08 13.34
N PHE A 364 6.36 0.90 12.37
CA PHE A 364 5.55 1.95 11.72
C PHE A 364 5.10 1.60 10.30
N ARG A 365 5.41 0.37 9.83
CA ARG A 365 4.88 -0.12 8.56
C ARG A 365 3.36 -0.12 8.58
N HIS A 366 2.77 0.29 7.47
CA HIS A 366 1.33 0.40 7.30
C HIS A 366 0.96 0.21 5.83
N ALA A 367 -0.27 -0.24 5.59
CA ALA A 367 -0.84 -0.37 4.26
C ALA A 367 -2.20 0.33 4.19
N TRP A 368 -2.46 0.98 3.07
CA TRP A 368 -3.73 1.64 2.76
C TRP A 368 -4.06 1.48 1.28
N VAL A 369 -5.19 2.03 0.82
CA VAL A 369 -5.67 1.84 -0.55
C VAL A 369 -5.78 3.18 -1.28
N GLU A 370 -5.54 3.15 -2.59
CA GLU A 370 -5.86 4.25 -3.50
C GLU A 370 -6.79 3.74 -4.60
N TYR A 371 -7.84 4.52 -4.88
CA TYR A 371 -8.79 4.28 -5.96
C TYR A 371 -8.56 5.27 -7.08
N TYR A 372 -8.48 4.80 -8.33
CA TYR A 372 -8.47 5.72 -9.45
C TYR A 372 -9.89 6.12 -9.80
N LEU A 373 -10.25 7.35 -9.45
CA LEU A 373 -11.57 7.90 -9.75
C LEU A 373 -11.47 8.81 -10.97
N GLN A 374 -12.43 8.68 -11.88
CA GLN A 374 -12.46 9.39 -13.15
C GLN A 374 -12.34 10.89 -12.90
N GLY A 375 -11.49 11.57 -13.68
CA GLY A 375 -11.21 13.00 -13.56
C GLY A 375 -10.55 13.46 -12.26
N ARG A 376 -10.31 12.58 -11.28
CA ARG A 376 -9.67 12.89 -9.99
C ARG A 376 -8.27 12.27 -9.86
N GLY A 377 -8.03 11.14 -10.51
CA GLY A 377 -6.80 10.37 -10.37
C GLY A 377 -6.83 9.44 -9.15
N TRP A 378 -5.66 9.14 -8.58
CA TRP A 378 -5.51 8.25 -7.43
C TRP A 378 -5.96 8.91 -6.13
N VAL A 379 -7.17 8.61 -5.69
CA VAL A 379 -7.80 9.09 -4.45
C VAL A 379 -7.45 8.13 -3.30
N PRO A 380 -6.76 8.59 -2.25
CA PRO A 380 -6.38 7.73 -1.13
C PRO A 380 -7.56 7.48 -0.19
N ALA A 381 -7.57 6.30 0.44
CA ALA A 381 -8.45 5.96 1.52
C ALA A 381 -7.72 5.10 2.57
N GLU A 382 -8.05 5.33 3.84
CA GLU A 382 -7.45 4.69 5.01
C GLU A 382 -8.55 4.03 5.86
N PRO A 383 -8.99 2.82 5.51
CA PRO A 383 -10.07 2.13 6.22
C PRO A 383 -9.66 1.67 7.62
N THR A 384 -8.38 1.40 7.90
CA THR A 384 -7.93 0.88 9.20
C THR A 384 -8.02 1.93 10.32
N ARG A 385 -7.83 3.20 9.98
CA ARG A 385 -7.92 4.32 10.95
C ARG A 385 -9.25 5.05 10.94
N SER A 386 -10.17 4.64 10.06
CA SER A 386 -11.47 5.25 9.92
C SER A 386 -12.41 4.78 11.04
N ASN A 387 -12.46 5.53 12.15
CA ASN A 387 -13.33 5.26 13.28
C ASN A 387 -14.54 6.22 13.31
N SER A 388 -14.51 7.28 14.12
CA SER A 388 -15.51 8.36 14.14
C SER A 388 -15.43 9.26 12.91
N ARG A 389 -14.30 9.26 12.19
CA ARG A 389 -14.10 9.99 10.93
C ARG A 389 -13.62 9.04 9.85
N LEU A 390 -14.32 9.04 8.71
CA LEU A 390 -13.90 8.30 7.52
C LEU A 390 -12.74 9.03 6.83
N TYR A 391 -11.64 8.32 6.61
CA TYR A 391 -10.51 8.80 5.83
C TYR A 391 -10.67 8.30 4.40
N PHE A 392 -11.56 8.94 3.65
CA PHE A 392 -11.76 8.73 2.22
C PHE A 392 -11.52 10.05 1.48
N GLY A 393 -10.70 10.03 0.44
CA GLY A 393 -10.26 11.24 -0.24
C GLY A 393 -9.41 12.17 0.63
N THR A 394 -8.91 11.68 1.75
CA THR A 394 -8.04 12.46 2.63
C THR A 394 -7.06 11.59 3.38
N LEU A 395 -5.83 12.11 3.54
CA LEU A 395 -4.87 11.64 4.53
C LEU A 395 -4.60 12.82 5.46
N PRO A 396 -5.06 12.79 6.73
CA PRO A 396 -5.22 13.99 7.55
C PRO A 396 -3.90 14.57 8.10
N HIS A 397 -2.78 13.89 7.91
CA HIS A 397 -1.46 14.34 8.34
C HIS A 397 -0.39 14.02 7.28
N ASN A 398 0.68 14.81 7.28
CA ASN A 398 1.84 14.69 6.38
C ASN A 398 2.82 13.57 6.79
N ARG A 399 2.33 12.52 7.47
CA ARG A 399 3.17 11.42 7.98
C ARG A 399 2.95 10.12 7.21
N TYR A 400 2.18 10.15 6.12
CA TYR A 400 2.07 9.05 5.19
C TYR A 400 3.21 9.09 4.18
N ILE A 401 4.12 8.12 4.27
CA ILE A 401 5.21 7.92 3.31
C ILE A 401 4.88 6.68 2.49
N ALA A 402 4.61 6.88 1.20
CA ALA A 402 4.40 5.79 0.24
C ALA A 402 5.76 5.22 -0.17
N GLN A 403 6.07 3.98 0.25
CA GLN A 403 7.31 3.31 -0.13
C GLN A 403 7.15 2.60 -1.46
N ASN A 404 6.15 1.72 -1.62
CA ASN A 404 5.95 1.01 -2.87
C ASN A 404 4.46 0.64 -3.10
N TYR A 405 4.22 0.05 -4.28
CA TYR A 405 2.93 -0.51 -4.67
C TYR A 405 3.08 -2.02 -4.91
N ASN A 406 1.99 -2.77 -4.79
CA ASN A 406 1.90 -4.20 -5.14
C ASN A 406 2.68 -5.19 -4.25
N ASP A 407 2.98 -4.82 -3.00
CA ASP A 407 3.62 -5.69 -1.98
C ASP A 407 4.89 -6.40 -2.45
N ILE A 408 5.72 -5.69 -3.21
CA ILE A 408 6.95 -6.29 -3.74
C ILE A 408 7.93 -6.44 -2.59
N SER A 409 8.30 -7.68 -2.30
CA SER A 409 9.35 -8.01 -1.33
C SER A 409 10.75 -7.88 -1.94
N LEU A 410 11.74 -7.65 -1.08
CA LEU A 410 13.14 -7.76 -1.45
C LEU A 410 13.43 -9.21 -1.88
N LYS A 411 14.03 -9.40 -3.06
CA LYS A 411 14.45 -10.74 -3.53
C LYS A 411 15.97 -10.83 -3.59
N VAL A 412 16.52 -11.97 -3.19
CA VAL A 412 17.97 -12.25 -3.21
C VAL A 412 18.21 -13.52 -4.00
N ASN A 413 19.10 -13.45 -4.99
CA ASN A 413 19.59 -14.62 -5.71
C ASN A 413 21.11 -14.66 -5.60
N TYR A 414 21.70 -15.82 -5.33
CA TYR A 414 23.16 -15.94 -5.17
C TYR A 414 23.61 -17.39 -5.40
N LYS A 415 24.92 -17.61 -5.52
CA LYS A 415 25.53 -18.94 -5.66
C LYS A 415 26.55 -19.18 -4.55
N GLY A 416 26.53 -20.38 -3.97
CA GLY A 416 27.49 -20.80 -2.93
C GLY A 416 27.33 -20.06 -1.60
N GLY A 417 28.01 -20.56 -0.56
CA GLY A 417 27.95 -19.99 0.78
C GLY A 417 26.55 -20.01 1.42
N LYS A 418 26.33 -19.14 2.42
CA LYS A 418 25.02 -18.91 3.06
C LYS A 418 24.89 -17.42 3.35
N LEU A 419 23.83 -16.78 2.88
CA LEU A 419 23.60 -15.35 3.13
C LEU A 419 22.55 -15.13 4.22
N ALA A 420 22.87 -14.22 5.14
CA ALA A 420 21.92 -13.56 6.00
C ALA A 420 21.71 -12.13 5.49
N VAL A 421 20.46 -11.77 5.22
CA VAL A 421 20.11 -10.43 4.74
C VAL A 421 19.15 -9.78 5.73
N SER A 422 19.48 -8.57 6.18
CA SER A 422 18.63 -7.78 7.05
C SER A 422 18.49 -6.37 6.51
N TRP A 423 17.45 -5.65 6.95
CA TRP A 423 17.29 -4.25 6.56
C TRP A 423 16.66 -3.43 7.67
N THR A 424 16.91 -2.12 7.60
CA THR A 424 16.28 -1.12 8.45
C THR A 424 15.83 0.05 7.59
N ASP A 425 14.68 0.62 7.95
CA ASP A 425 14.18 1.86 7.37
C ASP A 425 14.16 2.94 8.48
N SER A 426 14.66 4.13 8.16
CA SER A 426 14.74 5.25 9.10
C SER A 426 14.49 6.59 8.42
N LEU A 427 14.19 7.59 9.24
CA LEU A 427 14.22 9.00 8.87
C LEU A 427 15.48 9.64 9.46
N GLU A 428 16.05 10.63 8.78
CA GLU A 428 17.15 11.48 9.25
C GLU A 428 16.79 12.96 9.25
#